data_AF-A0A2E6TK15-F1
#
_entry.id   AF-A0A2E6TK15-F1
#
_cell.length_a   1.000
_cell.length_b   1.000
_cell.length_c   1.000
_cell.angle_alpha   90.00
_cell.angle_beta   90.00
_cell.angle_gamma   90.00
#
_symmetry.space_group_name_H-M   'P 1'
#
loop_
_entity.id
_entity.type
_entity.pdbx_description
1 polymer ?
#
loop_
_entity_poly.entity_id
_entity_poly.type
_entity_poly.pdbx_seq_one_letter_code
_entity_poly.pdbx_strand_id
1 'polypeptide(L)'
;MKPKQTFTLILALAFLAILALPLAAKPGKVKVFIIMGQSNTLEMGRVKGDKEGTLEHAIKNEQLYPFMVDDAGNWTTRNDVRNVHTQGSGGPDGRGGVRRNDWLTVSGGKIGIEIGIGHQLGDALDEPVLILKSSIGNRSLGWDLLPPGSPRHEVETTDKKTGKKITLVTPAHNDEVRHASWTKGEVPAPPKHTWHAGLQYLGDVARAKKVLEDLGKYYPDATEYEVAGFLWWQGDKDRYNVAHATVYEKNLHQLFKSLRKDFNAPKAKMVVATLGQTNKDTASGNEKLIIDGMFAFGKAHKGDAAIVYTNPISMGSSSNAHYGGNAKTYMNVGIGMGKAMAKLLAGD
;
A
#
# COMPACT_ATOMS: atom_id res chain seq x y z
N MET A 1 -47.36 -18.93 -72.11
CA MET A 1 -46.05 -18.90 -71.43
C MET A 1 -46.04 -17.75 -70.43
N LYS A 2 -45.99 -18.04 -69.13
CA LYS A 2 -45.74 -17.07 -68.05
C LYS A 2 -44.57 -17.60 -67.21
N PRO A 3 -43.56 -16.80 -66.86
CA PRO A 3 -42.40 -17.31 -66.14
C PRO A 3 -42.72 -17.52 -64.65
N LYS A 4 -42.27 -18.63 -64.09
CA LYS A 4 -42.32 -18.92 -62.65
C LYS A 4 -41.19 -18.16 -61.97
N GLN A 5 -41.51 -17.30 -61.01
CA GLN A 5 -40.53 -16.67 -60.11
C GLN A 5 -40.12 -17.68 -59.04
N THR A 6 -38.84 -18.03 -59.01
CA THR A 6 -38.20 -18.78 -57.93
C THR A 6 -37.80 -17.79 -56.82
N PHE A 7 -38.37 -17.97 -55.63
CA PHE A 7 -37.95 -17.26 -54.42
C PHE A 7 -36.75 -18.00 -53.81
N THR A 8 -35.58 -17.35 -53.83
CA THR A 8 -34.40 -17.80 -53.08
C THR A 8 -34.51 -17.29 -51.65
N LEU A 9 -34.69 -18.19 -50.69
CA LEU A 9 -34.75 -17.88 -49.27
C LEU A 9 -33.32 -17.63 -48.76
N ILE A 10 -32.95 -16.37 -48.51
CA ILE A 10 -31.69 -16.00 -47.87
C ILE A 10 -31.87 -16.20 -46.36
N LEU A 11 -31.22 -17.24 -45.81
CA LEU A 11 -31.16 -17.49 -44.38
C LEU A 11 -30.14 -16.53 -43.75
N ALA A 12 -30.61 -15.42 -43.17
CA ALA A 12 -29.77 -14.53 -42.39
C ALA A 12 -29.47 -15.18 -41.03
N LEU A 13 -28.25 -15.72 -40.86
CA LEU A 13 -27.73 -16.08 -39.53
C LEU A 13 -27.54 -14.79 -38.72
N ALA A 14 -28.45 -14.53 -37.78
CA ALA A 14 -28.24 -13.51 -36.76
C ALA A 14 -27.16 -14.00 -35.79
N PHE A 15 -25.97 -13.41 -35.88
CA PHE A 15 -24.94 -13.53 -34.85
C PHE A 15 -25.46 -12.85 -33.59
N LEU A 16 -25.89 -13.65 -32.61
CA LEU A 16 -26.25 -13.15 -31.28
C LEU A 16 -24.95 -12.73 -30.58
N ALA A 17 -24.61 -11.44 -30.66
CA ALA A 17 -23.56 -10.88 -29.83
C ALA A 17 -24.02 -10.97 -28.37
N ILE A 18 -23.48 -11.94 -27.63
CA ILE A 18 -23.65 -11.99 -26.18
C ILE A 18 -22.91 -10.77 -25.64
N LEU A 19 -23.66 -9.69 -25.36
CA LEU A 19 -23.17 -8.64 -24.48
C LEU A 19 -22.85 -9.32 -23.15
N ALA A 20 -21.57 -9.52 -22.85
CA ALA A 20 -21.14 -9.79 -21.51
C ALA A 20 -21.51 -8.57 -20.68
N LEU A 21 -22.70 -8.61 -20.07
CA LEU A 21 -23.05 -7.66 -19.01
C LEU A 21 -21.90 -7.70 -18.01
N PRO A 22 -21.37 -6.54 -17.58
CA PRO A 22 -20.38 -6.52 -16.51
C PRO A 22 -20.99 -7.34 -15.37
N LEU A 23 -20.30 -8.41 -14.98
CA LEU A 23 -20.75 -9.29 -13.91
C LEU A 23 -21.12 -8.37 -12.75
N ALA A 24 -22.41 -8.34 -12.40
CA ALA A 24 -22.90 -7.48 -11.33
C ALA A 24 -22.00 -7.71 -10.11
N ALA A 25 -21.59 -6.62 -9.44
CA ALA A 25 -20.75 -6.71 -8.27
C ALA A 25 -21.32 -7.80 -7.34
N LYS A 26 -20.49 -8.79 -7.00
CA LYS A 26 -20.96 -9.97 -6.26
C LYS A 26 -21.65 -9.48 -4.97
N PRO A 27 -22.89 -9.90 -4.69
CA PRO A 27 -23.61 -9.42 -3.51
C PRO A 27 -22.85 -9.81 -2.23
N GLY A 28 -22.60 -8.85 -1.35
CA GLY A 28 -21.87 -9.12 -0.11
C GLY A 28 -21.31 -7.87 0.54
N LYS A 29 -20.85 -8.05 1.79
CA LYS A 29 -20.17 -7.02 2.56
C LYS A 29 -18.80 -6.74 1.94
N VAL A 30 -18.51 -5.48 1.60
CA VAL A 30 -17.24 -5.10 0.93
C VAL A 30 -16.05 -5.39 1.83
N LYS A 31 -15.07 -6.16 1.34
CA LYS A 31 -13.80 -6.41 2.01
C LYS A 31 -12.85 -5.26 1.71
N VAL A 32 -12.52 -4.48 2.74
CA VAL A 32 -11.67 -3.31 2.66
C VAL A 32 -10.25 -3.67 3.06
N PHE A 33 -9.30 -3.29 2.19
CA PHE A 33 -7.88 -3.44 2.41
C PHE A 33 -7.21 -2.08 2.38
N ILE A 34 -6.70 -1.66 3.54
CA ILE A 34 -6.15 -0.31 3.69
C ILE A 34 -4.64 -0.33 3.43
N ILE A 35 -4.20 0.41 2.42
CA ILE A 35 -2.78 0.62 2.12
C ILE A 35 -2.31 1.88 2.85
N MET A 36 -1.30 1.74 3.71
CA MET A 36 -0.66 2.85 4.43
C MET A 36 0.87 2.76 4.35
N GLY A 37 1.53 3.87 4.66
CA GLY A 37 2.99 3.94 4.64
C GLY A 37 3.46 5.30 4.20
N GLN A 38 4.49 5.31 3.36
CA GLN A 38 5.05 6.51 2.76
C GLN A 38 4.96 6.47 1.23
N SER A 39 5.81 7.23 0.56
CA SER A 39 5.92 7.34 -0.89
C SER A 39 6.06 6.03 -1.66
N ASN A 40 6.52 4.94 -1.06
CA ASN A 40 6.59 3.63 -1.73
C ASN A 40 5.20 3.08 -2.09
N THR A 41 4.16 3.49 -1.37
CA THR A 41 2.78 3.10 -1.68
C THR A 41 2.14 3.98 -2.76
N LEU A 42 2.78 5.08 -3.16
CA LEU A 42 2.25 5.98 -4.19
C LEU A 42 2.48 5.40 -5.59
N GLU A 43 1.69 5.89 -6.56
CA GLU A 43 1.77 5.48 -7.95
C GLU A 43 3.00 6.09 -8.63
N MET A 44 4.06 5.29 -8.77
CA MET A 44 5.36 5.72 -9.30
C MET A 44 5.91 4.81 -10.40
N GLY A 45 5.39 3.59 -10.56
CA GLY A 45 5.76 2.68 -11.65
C GLY A 45 5.26 3.21 -12.99
N ARG A 46 6.15 3.40 -13.97
CA ARG A 46 5.82 4.01 -15.26
C ARG A 46 5.07 3.02 -16.16
N VAL A 47 3.93 3.44 -16.68
CA VAL A 47 3.13 2.60 -17.60
C VAL A 47 3.71 2.61 -19.00
N LYS A 48 3.79 3.81 -19.60
CA LYS A 48 4.08 3.99 -21.02
C LYS A 48 5.56 3.81 -21.37
N GLY A 49 5.81 3.15 -22.50
CA GLY A 49 7.10 3.10 -23.17
C GLY A 49 7.59 1.69 -23.43
N ASP A 50 8.57 1.57 -24.33
CA ASP A 50 9.19 0.30 -24.74
C ASP A 50 10.59 0.09 -24.15
N LYS A 51 10.84 0.68 -22.97
CA LYS A 51 12.12 0.53 -22.28
C LYS A 51 11.94 -0.42 -21.10
N GLU A 52 12.98 -1.18 -20.80
CA GLU A 52 12.99 -2.02 -19.60
C GLU A 52 12.55 -1.23 -18.36
N GLY A 53 11.63 -1.83 -17.61
CA GLY A 53 11.07 -1.24 -16.40
C GLY A 53 9.79 -0.41 -16.60
N THR A 54 9.29 -0.22 -17.82
CA THR A 54 7.90 0.23 -18.04
C THR A 54 6.93 -0.96 -17.99
N LEU A 55 5.65 -0.70 -17.70
CA LEU A 55 4.63 -1.75 -17.69
C LEU A 55 4.34 -2.28 -19.10
N GLU A 56 4.25 -1.39 -20.09
CA GLU A 56 4.01 -1.79 -21.48
C GLU A 56 5.10 -2.71 -22.02
N HIS A 57 6.37 -2.43 -21.73
CA HIS A 57 7.49 -3.28 -22.14
C HIS A 57 7.46 -4.64 -21.41
N ALA A 58 7.16 -4.64 -20.10
CA ALA A 58 7.07 -5.87 -19.33
C ALA A 58 5.98 -6.82 -19.90
N ILE A 59 4.86 -6.28 -20.35
CA ILE A 59 3.77 -7.09 -20.91
C ILE A 59 4.06 -7.51 -22.35
N LYS A 60 4.42 -6.56 -23.22
CA LYS A 60 4.54 -6.80 -24.66
C LYS A 60 5.83 -7.54 -25.03
N ASN A 61 6.93 -7.26 -24.35
CA ASN A 61 8.25 -7.74 -24.74
C ASN A 61 8.75 -8.85 -23.81
N GLU A 62 8.51 -8.71 -22.50
CA GLU A 62 8.91 -9.72 -21.51
C GLU A 62 7.80 -10.76 -21.23
N GLN A 63 6.59 -10.58 -21.78
CA GLN A 63 5.45 -11.49 -21.61
C GLN A 63 5.08 -11.72 -20.13
N LEU A 64 5.26 -10.70 -19.30
CA LEU A 64 4.90 -10.70 -17.88
C LEU A 64 3.49 -10.17 -17.65
N TYR A 65 2.87 -10.60 -16.55
CA TYR A 65 1.54 -10.14 -16.11
C TYR A 65 0.44 -10.26 -17.18
N PRO A 66 0.24 -11.46 -17.80
CA PRO A 66 -0.71 -11.62 -18.90
C PRO A 66 -2.15 -11.23 -18.54
N PHE A 67 -2.53 -11.31 -17.26
CA PHE A 67 -3.85 -10.90 -16.76
C PHE A 67 -4.14 -9.38 -16.87
N MET A 68 -3.14 -8.56 -17.20
CA MET A 68 -3.27 -7.11 -17.31
C MET A 68 -3.90 -6.66 -18.62
N VAL A 69 -3.90 -7.51 -19.66
CA VAL A 69 -4.46 -7.18 -20.97
C VAL A 69 -5.45 -8.25 -21.45
N ASP A 70 -6.46 -7.83 -22.20
CA ASP A 70 -7.38 -8.75 -22.89
C ASP A 70 -6.76 -9.29 -24.19
N ASP A 71 -7.50 -10.15 -24.89
CA ASP A 71 -7.07 -10.75 -26.17
C ASP A 71 -6.82 -9.70 -27.28
N ALA A 72 -7.41 -8.50 -27.14
CA ALA A 72 -7.19 -7.37 -28.05
C ALA A 72 -6.03 -6.47 -27.61
N GLY A 73 -5.36 -6.78 -26.49
CA GLY A 73 -4.24 -6.02 -25.94
C GLY A 73 -4.66 -4.77 -25.15
N ASN A 74 -5.94 -4.61 -24.84
CA ASN A 74 -6.43 -3.50 -24.02
C ASN A 74 -6.28 -3.81 -22.53
N TRP A 75 -6.09 -2.77 -21.71
CA TRP A 75 -6.04 -2.95 -20.25
C TRP A 75 -7.33 -3.57 -19.71
N THR A 76 -7.18 -4.64 -18.92
CA THR A 76 -8.31 -5.24 -18.22
C THR A 76 -8.85 -4.30 -17.14
N THR A 77 -10.13 -4.45 -16.82
CA THR A 77 -10.79 -3.76 -15.71
C THR A 77 -11.48 -4.77 -14.82
N ARG A 78 -11.17 -4.75 -13.53
CA ARG A 78 -11.85 -5.56 -12.50
C ARG A 78 -13.07 -4.81 -11.98
N ASN A 79 -14.26 -5.26 -12.33
CA ASN A 79 -15.53 -4.68 -11.87
C ASN A 79 -15.98 -5.20 -10.50
N ASP A 80 -15.14 -6.01 -9.85
CA ASP A 80 -15.30 -6.55 -8.50
C ASP A 80 -14.28 -5.95 -7.51
N VAL A 81 -13.37 -5.10 -7.99
CA VAL A 81 -12.32 -4.47 -7.17
C VAL A 81 -12.29 -2.97 -7.40
N ARG A 82 -12.60 -2.17 -6.38
CA ARG A 82 -12.43 -0.72 -6.39
C ARG A 82 -11.04 -0.31 -5.94
N ASN A 83 -10.48 0.71 -6.58
CA ASN A 83 -9.21 1.31 -6.25
C ASN A 83 -9.41 2.78 -5.88
N VAL A 84 -9.31 3.06 -4.59
CA VAL A 84 -9.48 4.40 -4.03
C VAL A 84 -8.18 4.85 -3.40
N HIS A 85 -7.77 6.08 -3.72
CA HIS A 85 -6.61 6.72 -3.13
C HIS A 85 -7.02 8.07 -2.58
N THR A 86 -6.83 8.27 -1.28
CA THR A 86 -6.93 9.57 -0.61
C THR A 86 -5.58 9.97 -0.06
N GLN A 87 -5.24 11.25 -0.13
CA GLN A 87 -3.92 11.73 0.25
C GLN A 87 -4.00 13.14 0.83
N GLY A 88 -3.26 13.38 1.90
CA GLY A 88 -3.16 14.70 2.52
C GLY A 88 -1.95 14.82 3.42
N SER A 89 -1.61 16.04 3.81
CA SER A 89 -0.51 16.33 4.74
C SER A 89 -1.06 16.87 6.05
N GLY A 90 -0.52 16.36 7.16
CA GLY A 90 -0.94 16.75 8.51
C GLY A 90 -2.16 15.98 8.99
N GLY A 91 -2.80 16.54 10.03
CA GLY A 91 -3.85 15.88 10.80
C GLY A 91 -5.21 15.74 10.11
N PRO A 92 -6.27 15.43 10.87
CA PRO A 92 -7.63 15.19 10.37
C PRO A 92 -8.21 16.33 9.51
N ASP A 93 -7.84 17.58 9.85
CA ASP A 93 -8.25 18.80 9.14
C ASP A 93 -7.18 19.33 8.18
N GLY A 94 -6.13 18.53 7.95
CA GLY A 94 -5.06 18.84 7.01
C GLY A 94 -5.53 18.87 5.56
N ARG A 95 -4.78 19.59 4.72
CA ARG A 95 -5.05 19.67 3.28
C ARG A 95 -4.94 18.28 2.66
N GLY A 96 -5.88 17.93 1.79
CA GLY A 96 -5.89 16.66 1.09
C GLY A 96 -7.20 16.40 0.36
N GLY A 97 -7.32 15.19 -0.16
CA GLY A 97 -8.54 14.74 -0.81
C GLY A 97 -8.32 13.46 -1.61
N VAL A 98 -9.41 12.98 -2.21
CA VAL A 98 -9.40 11.83 -3.09
C VAL A 98 -8.64 12.17 -4.38
N ARG A 99 -7.72 11.29 -4.75
CA ARG A 99 -6.87 11.35 -5.95
C ARG A 99 -7.29 10.33 -7.00
N ARG A 100 -7.93 9.24 -6.57
CA ARG A 100 -8.41 8.15 -7.42
C ARG A 100 -9.68 7.55 -6.85
N ASN A 101 -10.63 7.23 -7.72
CA ASN A 101 -11.88 6.53 -7.38
C ASN A 101 -12.38 5.73 -8.60
N ASP A 102 -11.64 4.69 -8.98
CA ASP A 102 -11.91 3.92 -10.19
C ASP A 102 -12.11 2.43 -9.86
N TRP A 103 -12.68 1.69 -10.81
CA TRP A 103 -12.48 0.24 -10.86
C TRP A 103 -11.00 -0.06 -11.07
N LEU A 104 -10.51 -1.19 -10.57
CA LEU A 104 -9.10 -1.53 -10.68
C LEU A 104 -8.73 -1.79 -12.15
N THR A 105 -7.99 -0.84 -12.72
CA THR A 105 -7.47 -0.86 -14.08
C THR A 105 -6.26 0.08 -14.18
N VAL A 106 -5.53 0.02 -15.28
CA VAL A 106 -4.48 0.98 -15.62
C VAL A 106 -5.11 2.17 -16.34
N SER A 107 -5.56 3.17 -15.58
CA SER A 107 -6.21 4.38 -16.14
C SER A 107 -5.31 5.63 -16.20
N GLY A 108 -4.02 5.50 -15.87
CA GLY A 108 -3.07 6.62 -15.86
C GLY A 108 -1.67 6.25 -16.32
N GLY A 109 -0.78 7.24 -16.37
CA GLY A 109 0.63 7.02 -16.79
C GLY A 109 1.49 6.31 -15.75
N LYS A 110 0.95 6.05 -14.55
CA LYS A 110 1.66 5.39 -13.44
C LYS A 110 0.76 4.40 -12.72
N ILE A 111 1.40 3.41 -12.11
CA ILE A 111 0.79 2.42 -11.20
C ILE A 111 1.56 2.38 -9.88
N GLY A 112 0.89 1.92 -8.84
CA GLY A 112 1.48 1.53 -7.57
C GLY A 112 1.25 0.04 -7.30
N ILE A 113 1.41 -0.34 -6.04
CA ILE A 113 1.22 -1.73 -5.59
C ILE A 113 -0.24 -2.18 -5.64
N GLU A 114 -1.19 -1.23 -5.70
CA GLU A 114 -2.62 -1.52 -5.67
C GLU A 114 -3.08 -2.43 -6.83
N ILE A 115 -2.44 -2.35 -8.00
CA ILE A 115 -2.76 -3.20 -9.15
C ILE A 115 -2.50 -4.68 -8.80
N GLY A 116 -1.26 -5.00 -8.39
CA GLY A 116 -0.92 -6.37 -8.02
C GLY A 116 -1.72 -6.88 -6.82
N ILE A 117 -1.94 -6.04 -5.81
CA ILE A 117 -2.73 -6.39 -4.61
C ILE A 117 -4.18 -6.71 -5.01
N GLY A 118 -4.81 -5.81 -5.75
CA GLY A 118 -6.23 -5.89 -6.08
C GLY A 118 -6.54 -7.10 -6.97
N HIS A 119 -5.69 -7.43 -7.94
CA HIS A 119 -5.87 -8.64 -8.74
C HIS A 119 -5.85 -9.91 -7.88
N GLN A 120 -4.84 -10.07 -7.03
CA GLN A 120 -4.70 -11.26 -6.17
C GLN A 120 -5.86 -11.39 -5.18
N LEU A 121 -6.32 -10.27 -4.60
CA LEU A 121 -7.40 -10.31 -3.63
C LEU A 121 -8.76 -10.56 -4.27
N GLY A 122 -9.04 -9.95 -5.43
CA GLY A 122 -10.28 -10.23 -6.13
C GLY A 122 -10.32 -11.66 -6.69
N ASP A 123 -9.18 -12.28 -7.00
CA ASP A 123 -9.16 -13.70 -7.40
C ASP A 123 -9.41 -14.64 -6.22
N ALA A 124 -8.95 -14.24 -5.02
CA ALA A 124 -9.02 -15.06 -3.82
C ALA A 124 -10.35 -14.94 -3.04
N LEU A 125 -11.12 -13.88 -3.27
CA LEU A 125 -12.32 -13.57 -2.51
C LEU A 125 -13.57 -13.61 -3.38
N ASP A 126 -14.65 -14.14 -2.82
CA ASP A 126 -15.97 -14.05 -3.44
C ASP A 126 -16.67 -12.72 -3.15
N GLU A 127 -16.29 -12.04 -2.08
CA GLU A 127 -16.84 -10.74 -1.73
C GLU A 127 -16.23 -9.60 -2.58
N PRO A 128 -16.99 -8.49 -2.79
CA PRO A 128 -16.46 -7.31 -3.44
C PRO A 128 -15.30 -6.69 -2.66
N VAL A 129 -14.27 -6.20 -3.36
CA VAL A 129 -13.03 -5.72 -2.75
C VAL A 129 -12.87 -4.21 -2.92
N LEU A 130 -12.51 -3.52 -1.84
CA LEU A 130 -12.06 -2.13 -1.88
C LEU A 130 -10.60 -2.03 -1.44
N ILE A 131 -9.73 -1.65 -2.38
CA ILE A 131 -8.37 -1.24 -2.07
C ILE A 131 -8.38 0.26 -1.74
N LEU A 132 -8.13 0.59 -0.47
CA LEU A 132 -8.17 1.96 0.03
C LEU A 132 -6.78 2.42 0.45
N LYS A 133 -6.12 3.23 -0.38
CA LYS A 133 -4.84 3.84 -0.05
C LYS A 133 -5.03 5.18 0.68
N SER A 134 -4.37 5.33 1.82
CA SER A 134 -4.28 6.59 2.58
C SER A 134 -2.85 6.81 3.04
N SER A 135 -2.08 7.53 2.23
CA SER A 135 -0.66 7.75 2.49
C SER A 135 -0.11 8.98 1.77
N ILE A 136 1.04 9.48 2.23
CA ILE A 136 1.80 10.56 1.59
C ILE A 136 3.31 10.31 1.71
N GLY A 137 4.09 10.91 0.80
CA GLY A 137 5.55 10.77 0.79
C GLY A 137 6.25 11.41 1.98
N ASN A 138 7.52 11.00 2.19
CA ASN A 138 8.43 11.58 3.18
C ASN A 138 7.88 11.52 4.62
N ARG A 139 7.56 10.31 5.10
CA ARG A 139 6.99 10.07 6.43
C ARG A 139 7.69 8.91 7.13
N SER A 140 8.12 9.14 8.37
CA SER A 140 8.76 8.16 9.25
C SER A 140 7.75 7.50 10.17
N LEU A 141 7.95 6.23 10.49
CA LEU A 141 7.19 5.53 11.52
C LEU A 141 7.59 6.00 12.92
N GLY A 142 8.87 6.32 13.11
CA GLY A 142 9.40 6.83 14.38
C GLY A 142 8.99 8.27 14.75
N TRP A 143 8.25 8.99 13.91
CA TRP A 143 7.79 10.35 14.25
C TRP A 143 6.51 10.76 13.55
N ASP A 144 6.46 10.80 12.22
CA ASP A 144 5.30 11.36 11.51
C ASP A 144 4.05 10.46 11.62
N LEU A 145 4.26 9.16 11.41
CA LEU A 145 3.27 8.10 11.45
C LEU A 145 3.26 7.38 12.80
N LEU A 146 3.84 8.01 13.84
CA LEU A 146 3.97 7.42 15.15
C LEU A 146 2.57 7.10 15.72
N PRO A 147 2.22 5.83 15.96
CA PRO A 147 0.85 5.46 16.31
C PRO A 147 0.45 5.88 17.74
N PRO A 148 -0.85 6.09 18.02
CA PRO A 148 -1.35 6.39 19.35
C PRO A 148 -0.87 5.39 20.39
N GLY A 149 -0.36 5.88 21.53
CA GLY A 149 0.14 5.04 22.61
C GLY A 149 1.62 4.63 22.49
N SER A 150 2.34 5.04 21.45
CA SER A 150 3.80 4.92 21.41
C SER A 150 4.45 5.77 22.50
N PRO A 151 5.28 5.18 23.40
CA PRO A 151 6.01 5.92 24.42
C PRO A 151 7.35 6.46 23.89
N ARG A 152 8.00 7.31 24.68
CA ARG A 152 9.41 7.65 24.45
C ARG A 152 10.29 6.43 24.69
N HIS A 153 11.34 6.29 23.90
CA HIS A 153 12.40 5.29 24.10
C HIS A 153 13.77 5.96 24.12
N GLU A 154 14.65 5.43 24.97
CA GLU A 154 16.06 5.75 24.96
C GLU A 154 16.81 4.81 24.02
N VAL A 155 17.71 5.37 23.21
CA VAL A 155 18.52 4.65 22.22
C VAL A 155 19.97 5.07 22.39
N GLU A 156 20.82 4.14 22.80
CA GLU A 156 22.26 4.39 22.80
C GLU A 156 22.82 4.33 21.37
N THR A 157 23.66 5.29 21.03
CA THR A 157 24.34 5.35 19.74
C THR A 157 25.67 6.08 19.87
N THR A 158 26.49 6.03 18.81
CA THR A 158 27.69 6.84 18.70
C THR A 158 27.37 8.10 17.88
N ASP A 159 27.61 9.26 18.47
CA ASP A 159 27.50 10.53 17.75
C ASP A 159 28.53 10.57 16.60
N LYS A 160 28.04 10.74 15.37
CA LYS A 160 28.89 10.68 14.18
C LYS A 160 29.90 11.82 14.09
N LYS A 161 29.66 12.95 14.76
CA LYS A 161 30.54 14.12 14.69
C LYS A 161 31.67 14.04 15.71
N THR A 162 31.38 13.55 16.90
CA THR A 162 32.30 13.56 18.05
C THR A 162 32.87 12.17 18.36
N GLY A 163 32.29 11.10 17.83
CA GLY A 163 32.66 9.72 18.14
C GLY A 163 32.28 9.25 19.55
N LYS A 164 31.58 10.08 20.33
CA LYS A 164 31.20 9.77 21.71
C LYS A 164 29.91 8.95 21.74
N LYS A 165 29.81 8.04 22.71
CA LYS A 165 28.53 7.40 23.04
C LYS A 165 27.57 8.46 23.59
N ILE A 166 26.37 8.48 23.07
CA ILE A 166 25.27 9.33 23.50
C ILE A 166 23.99 8.49 23.61
N THR A 167 23.06 8.96 24.43
CA THR A 167 21.70 8.42 24.50
C THR A 167 20.76 9.39 23.81
N LEU A 168 20.04 8.92 22.79
CA LEU A 168 18.96 9.66 22.15
C LEU A 168 17.62 9.29 22.79
N VAL A 169 16.70 10.24 22.84
CA VAL A 169 15.31 10.03 23.24
C VAL A 169 14.43 10.19 21.99
N THR A 170 13.57 9.20 21.74
CA THR A 170 12.53 9.26 20.71
C THR A 170 11.25 9.89 21.27
N PRO A 171 10.42 10.52 20.42
CA PRO A 171 9.15 11.09 20.87
C PRO A 171 8.13 10.01 21.25
N ALA A 172 7.24 10.34 22.18
CA ALA A 172 5.95 9.68 22.34
C ALA A 172 4.93 10.26 21.35
N HIS A 173 3.84 9.53 21.12
CA HIS A 173 2.72 10.07 20.35
C HIS A 173 2.19 11.38 20.98
N ASN A 174 1.87 12.37 20.15
CA ASN A 174 1.50 13.74 20.52
C ASN A 174 2.59 14.58 21.20
N ASP A 175 3.84 14.11 21.28
CA ASP A 175 4.92 14.99 21.71
C ASP A 175 5.06 16.17 20.75
N GLU A 176 4.94 17.37 21.30
CA GLU A 176 5.18 18.65 20.62
C GLU A 176 6.68 18.93 20.56
N VAL A 177 7.37 18.17 19.72
CA VAL A 177 8.81 18.32 19.50
C VAL A 177 9.12 18.50 18.02
N ARG A 178 10.06 19.40 17.73
CA ARG A 178 10.50 19.71 16.36
C ARG A 178 11.25 18.58 15.70
N HIS A 179 12.03 17.86 16.50
CA HIS A 179 12.99 16.88 16.01
C HIS A 179 12.53 15.49 16.38
N ALA A 180 12.84 14.57 15.49
CA ALA A 180 12.39 13.20 15.55
C ALA A 180 13.18 12.36 16.58
N SER A 181 14.18 12.96 17.22
CA SER A 181 14.88 12.53 18.44
C SER A 181 15.74 13.69 18.97
N TRP A 182 16.18 13.61 20.23
CA TRP A 182 17.10 14.58 20.86
C TRP A 182 18.04 13.87 21.85
N THR A 183 19.13 14.51 22.27
CA THR A 183 20.05 13.90 23.25
C THR A 183 19.41 13.89 24.63
N LYS A 184 19.53 12.79 25.37
CA LYS A 184 19.04 12.68 26.75
C LYS A 184 19.65 13.79 27.62
N GLY A 185 18.79 14.47 28.37
CA GLY A 185 19.16 15.63 29.20
C GLY A 185 19.01 16.98 28.49
N GLU A 186 18.89 17.01 27.16
CA GLU A 186 18.56 18.24 26.43
C GLU A 186 17.05 18.51 26.47
N VAL A 187 16.69 19.79 26.42
CA VAL A 187 15.30 20.23 26.20
C VAL A 187 15.05 20.25 24.69
N PRO A 188 14.14 19.42 24.15
CA PRO A 188 13.89 19.40 22.72
C PRO A 188 13.28 20.72 22.24
N ALA A 189 13.69 21.16 21.06
CA ALA A 189 13.14 22.38 20.47
C ALA A 189 11.63 22.22 20.20
N PRO A 190 10.81 23.26 20.47
CA PRO A 190 9.39 23.22 20.21
C PRO A 190 9.09 23.19 18.70
N PRO A 191 7.92 22.70 18.28
CA PRO A 191 7.53 22.61 16.88
C PRO A 191 7.62 23.97 16.19
N LYS A 192 7.95 23.98 14.89
CA LYS A 192 7.94 25.23 14.09
C LYS A 192 6.55 25.63 13.62
N HIS A 193 5.61 24.70 13.69
CA HIS A 193 4.23 24.81 13.22
C HIS A 193 3.41 23.76 13.99
N THR A 194 2.15 23.53 13.63
CA THR A 194 1.23 22.61 14.34
C THR A 194 1.60 21.12 14.25
N TRP A 195 2.81 20.78 13.78
CA TRP A 195 3.22 19.39 13.62
C TRP A 195 3.84 18.82 14.88
N HIS A 196 3.30 17.70 15.31
CA HIS A 196 3.75 16.93 16.45
C HIS A 196 3.92 15.47 16.03
N ALA A 197 4.53 14.67 16.92
CA ALA A 197 4.69 13.24 16.69
C ALA A 197 3.32 12.55 16.51
N GLY A 198 3.17 11.80 15.43
CA GLY A 198 1.94 11.08 15.08
C GLY A 198 0.88 11.88 14.33
N LEU A 199 1.11 13.18 14.05
CA LEU A 199 0.09 14.01 13.38
C LEU A 199 -0.32 13.45 12.01
N GLN A 200 0.64 12.94 11.22
CA GLN A 200 0.32 12.39 9.91
C GLN A 200 -0.49 11.09 10.04
N TYR A 201 -0.17 10.24 11.02
CA TYR A 201 -0.98 9.03 11.31
C TYR A 201 -2.45 9.42 11.51
N LEU A 202 -2.72 10.41 12.36
CA LEU A 202 -4.08 10.86 12.66
C LEU A 202 -4.80 11.32 11.38
N GLY A 203 -4.11 12.07 10.52
CA GLY A 203 -4.68 12.50 9.25
C GLY A 203 -4.95 11.36 8.27
N ASP A 204 -4.03 10.41 8.12
CA ASP A 204 -4.21 9.31 7.17
C ASP A 204 -5.34 8.37 7.61
N VAL A 205 -5.45 8.08 8.91
CA VAL A 205 -6.58 7.34 9.48
C VAL A 205 -7.89 8.10 9.28
N ALA A 206 -7.94 9.40 9.59
CA ALA A 206 -9.15 10.20 9.42
C ALA A 206 -9.61 10.26 7.95
N ARG A 207 -8.68 10.39 7.00
CA ARG A 207 -9.00 10.40 5.57
C ARG A 207 -9.53 9.05 5.08
N ALA A 208 -8.96 7.94 5.55
CA ALA A 208 -9.48 6.62 5.22
C ALA A 208 -10.90 6.43 5.80
N LYS A 209 -11.13 6.85 7.05
CA LYS A 209 -12.47 6.81 7.67
C LYS A 209 -13.50 7.63 6.90
N LYS A 210 -13.16 8.84 6.46
CA LYS A 210 -14.04 9.68 5.63
C LYS A 210 -14.47 8.99 4.33
N VAL A 211 -13.60 8.18 3.72
CA VAL A 211 -13.97 7.37 2.54
C VAL A 211 -14.96 6.27 2.93
N LEU A 212 -14.74 5.60 4.05
CA LEU A 212 -15.60 4.50 4.52
C LEU A 212 -16.95 4.97 5.06
N GLU A 213 -17.03 6.19 5.59
CA GLU A 213 -18.28 6.84 6.00
C GLU A 213 -19.20 7.14 4.80
N ASP A 214 -18.63 7.35 3.62
CA ASP A 214 -19.34 7.63 2.36
C ASP A 214 -19.19 6.44 1.39
N LEU A 215 -19.30 5.21 1.92
CA LEU A 215 -19.01 3.98 1.17
C LEU A 215 -19.72 3.91 -0.19
N GLY A 216 -21.00 4.24 -0.25
CA GLY A 216 -21.81 4.15 -1.47
C GLY A 216 -21.29 5.03 -2.63
N LYS A 217 -20.55 6.10 -2.34
CA LYS A 217 -19.88 6.93 -3.37
C LYS A 217 -18.64 6.25 -3.94
N TYR A 218 -17.95 5.44 -3.15
CA TYR A 218 -16.66 4.84 -3.49
C TYR A 218 -16.78 3.39 -3.97
N TYR A 219 -17.81 2.69 -3.51
CA TYR A 219 -18.25 1.40 -4.01
C TYR A 219 -19.77 1.49 -4.21
N PRO A 220 -20.24 1.78 -5.44
CA PRO A 220 -21.67 1.88 -5.74
C PRO A 220 -22.43 0.62 -5.28
N ASP A 221 -23.64 0.81 -4.77
CA ASP A 221 -24.54 -0.23 -4.24
C ASP A 221 -24.09 -0.93 -2.94
N ALA A 222 -22.91 -0.60 -2.41
CA ALA A 222 -22.46 -1.12 -1.14
C ALA A 222 -23.03 -0.33 0.04
N THR A 223 -23.59 -1.04 1.01
CA THR A 223 -24.13 -0.48 2.26
C THR A 223 -23.32 -0.89 3.49
N GLU A 224 -22.53 -1.95 3.39
CA GLU A 224 -21.74 -2.49 4.49
C GLU A 224 -20.31 -2.82 4.05
N TYR A 225 -19.37 -2.70 4.99
CA TYR A 225 -17.98 -3.07 4.77
C TYR A 225 -17.33 -3.73 5.99
N GLU A 226 -16.27 -4.50 5.75
CA GLU A 226 -15.36 -5.03 6.75
C GLU A 226 -13.93 -4.64 6.40
N VAL A 227 -13.20 -4.02 7.32
CA VAL A 227 -11.75 -3.85 7.17
C VAL A 227 -11.09 -5.20 7.45
N ALA A 228 -10.71 -5.91 6.39
CA ALA A 228 -10.17 -7.26 6.43
C ALA A 228 -8.63 -7.28 6.58
N GLY A 229 -7.95 -6.21 6.17
CA GLY A 229 -6.50 -6.16 6.32
C GLY A 229 -5.85 -4.82 6.04
N PHE A 230 -4.59 -4.74 6.47
CA PHE A 230 -3.70 -3.59 6.29
C PHE A 230 -2.49 -4.00 5.46
N LEU A 231 -2.08 -3.12 4.54
CA LEU A 231 -0.89 -3.31 3.73
C LEU A 231 0.06 -2.14 3.97
N TRP A 232 1.27 -2.46 4.42
CA TRP A 232 2.26 -1.49 4.85
C TRP A 232 3.52 -1.57 3.99
N TRP A 233 3.89 -0.45 3.37
CA TRP A 233 5.18 -0.33 2.69
C TRP A 233 5.86 1.00 3.00
N GLN A 234 6.82 0.93 3.91
CA GLN A 234 7.52 2.08 4.47
C GLN A 234 8.88 1.62 5.03
N GLY A 235 9.76 2.57 5.34
CA GLY A 235 11.01 2.31 6.06
C GLY A 235 12.14 3.24 5.62
N ASP A 236 12.04 3.80 4.40
CA ASP A 236 13.11 4.64 3.86
C ASP A 236 13.36 5.86 4.73
N LYS A 237 12.31 6.54 5.21
CA LYS A 237 12.50 7.73 6.03
C LYS A 237 13.19 7.42 7.38
N ASP A 238 12.85 6.29 8.00
CA ASP A 238 13.43 5.86 9.27
C ASP A 238 14.91 5.46 9.12
N ARG A 239 15.35 5.00 7.94
CA ARG A 239 16.74 4.57 7.73
C ARG A 239 17.76 5.68 7.88
N TYR A 240 17.35 6.95 7.80
CA TYR A 240 18.24 8.09 7.99
C TYR A 240 18.39 8.52 9.46
N ASN A 241 17.65 7.91 10.39
CA ASN A 241 17.74 8.21 11.82
C ASN A 241 17.91 6.91 12.61
N VAL A 242 19.04 6.79 13.32
CA VAL A 242 19.36 5.59 14.12
C VAL A 242 18.35 5.35 15.24
N ALA A 243 17.85 6.41 15.86
CA ALA A 243 16.82 6.30 16.90
C ALA A 243 15.53 5.71 16.32
N HIS A 244 15.12 6.13 15.11
CA HIS A 244 13.95 5.58 14.42
C HIS A 244 14.14 4.11 14.05
N ALA A 245 15.26 3.80 13.39
CA ALA A 245 15.58 2.44 12.97
C ALA A 245 15.63 1.47 14.16
N THR A 246 16.20 1.89 15.29
CA THR A 246 16.32 1.06 16.50
C THR A 246 14.98 0.69 17.11
N VAL A 247 13.97 1.58 17.02
CA VAL A 247 12.64 1.33 17.61
C VAL A 247 11.59 0.93 16.57
N TYR A 248 12.02 0.64 15.33
CA TYR A 248 11.11 0.37 14.23
C TYR A 248 10.15 -0.79 14.53
N GLU A 249 10.67 -1.89 15.05
CA GLU A 249 9.88 -3.06 15.48
C GLU A 249 8.79 -2.65 16.48
N LYS A 250 9.17 -1.98 17.58
CA LYS A 250 8.24 -1.55 18.64
C LYS A 250 7.11 -0.70 18.08
N ASN A 251 7.44 0.25 17.21
CA ASN A 251 6.44 1.10 16.58
C ASN A 251 5.58 0.34 15.57
N LEU A 252 6.11 -0.67 14.88
CA LEU A 252 5.33 -1.51 13.96
C LEU A 252 4.31 -2.37 14.73
N HIS A 253 4.68 -2.92 15.89
CA HIS A 253 3.73 -3.56 16.81
C HIS A 253 2.61 -2.61 17.24
N GLN A 254 2.98 -1.40 17.65
CA GLN A 254 2.01 -0.41 18.09
C GLN A 254 1.12 0.09 16.94
N LEU A 255 1.66 0.17 15.72
CA LEU A 255 0.91 0.52 14.51
C LEU A 255 -0.18 -0.49 14.25
N PHE A 256 0.16 -1.77 14.22
CA PHE A 256 -0.81 -2.83 13.95
C PHE A 256 -1.94 -2.84 15.00
N LYS A 257 -1.58 -2.70 16.27
CA LYS A 257 -2.53 -2.58 17.38
C LYS A 257 -3.46 -1.37 17.20
N SER A 258 -2.89 -0.20 16.85
CA SER A 258 -3.64 1.05 16.73
C SER A 258 -4.58 1.02 15.54
N LEU A 259 -4.14 0.50 14.39
CA LEU A 259 -4.99 0.35 13.21
C LEU A 259 -6.18 -0.59 13.46
N ARG A 260 -5.96 -1.74 14.09
CA ARG A 260 -7.07 -2.65 14.50
C ARG A 260 -8.08 -1.94 15.39
N LYS A 261 -7.62 -1.14 16.35
CA LYS A 261 -8.49 -0.36 17.23
C LYS A 261 -9.26 0.73 16.47
N ASP A 262 -8.54 1.53 15.69
CA ASP A 262 -9.10 2.71 15.04
C ASP A 262 -10.16 2.35 13.99
N PHE A 263 -9.98 1.23 13.30
CA PHE A 263 -10.94 0.72 12.31
C PHE A 263 -11.93 -0.31 12.87
N ASN A 264 -11.95 -0.52 14.19
CA ASN A 264 -12.79 -1.54 14.84
C ASN A 264 -12.68 -2.93 14.17
N ALA A 265 -11.44 -3.32 13.86
CA ALA A 265 -11.12 -4.46 13.02
C ALA A 265 -10.18 -5.44 13.75
N PRO A 266 -10.61 -6.06 14.86
CA PRO A 266 -9.73 -6.88 15.71
C PRO A 266 -9.16 -8.12 14.99
N LYS A 267 -9.82 -8.60 13.92
CA LYS A 267 -9.40 -9.75 13.12
C LYS A 267 -8.62 -9.37 11.85
N ALA A 268 -8.49 -8.07 11.55
CA ALA A 268 -7.81 -7.63 10.35
C ALA A 268 -6.35 -8.11 10.32
N LYS A 269 -5.93 -8.62 9.18
CA LYS A 269 -4.56 -9.12 8.96
C LYS A 269 -3.62 -7.98 8.55
N MET A 270 -2.31 -8.20 8.60
CA MET A 270 -1.34 -7.20 8.14
C MET A 270 -0.26 -7.80 7.25
N VAL A 271 0.00 -7.17 6.11
CA VAL A 271 1.13 -7.52 5.26
C VAL A 271 2.11 -6.36 5.21
N VAL A 272 3.37 -6.64 5.52
CA VAL A 272 4.48 -5.67 5.53
C VAL A 272 5.45 -6.02 4.42
N ALA A 273 5.75 -5.07 3.54
CA ALA A 273 6.80 -5.20 2.55
C ALA A 273 8.10 -4.56 3.06
N THR A 274 9.23 -5.27 2.88
CA THR A 274 10.57 -4.70 3.14
C THR A 274 10.94 -3.65 2.09
N LEU A 275 12.09 -2.99 2.21
CA LEU A 275 12.59 -2.09 1.16
C LEU A 275 13.32 -2.89 0.08
N GLY A 276 13.06 -2.56 -1.19
CA GLY A 276 13.61 -3.28 -2.35
C GLY A 276 15.15 -3.28 -2.40
N GLN A 277 15.80 -2.22 -1.93
CA GLN A 277 17.26 -2.16 -1.94
C GLN A 277 17.94 -2.97 -0.82
N THR A 278 17.21 -3.42 0.19
CA THR A 278 17.80 -3.95 1.42
C THR A 278 17.90 -5.47 1.35
N ASN A 279 19.12 -5.99 1.18
CA ASN A 279 19.40 -7.41 1.29
C ASN A 279 19.45 -7.83 2.77
N LYS A 280 18.61 -8.79 3.18
CA LYS A 280 18.50 -9.20 4.59
C LYS A 280 19.77 -9.83 5.18
N ASP A 281 20.60 -10.44 4.34
CA ASP A 281 21.78 -11.21 4.75
C ASP A 281 23.03 -10.30 4.83
N THR A 282 23.09 -9.23 4.03
CA THR A 282 24.24 -8.33 3.96
C THR A 282 23.98 -6.91 4.47
N ALA A 283 22.72 -6.55 4.78
CA ALA A 283 22.40 -5.24 5.33
C ALA A 283 23.14 -4.97 6.64
N SER A 284 23.47 -3.69 6.86
CA SER A 284 24.11 -3.20 8.07
C SER A 284 23.47 -1.90 8.56
N GLY A 285 23.84 -1.47 9.77
CA GLY A 285 23.35 -0.24 10.37
C GLY A 285 21.83 -0.14 10.41
N ASN A 286 21.30 1.03 10.08
CA ASN A 286 19.86 1.32 10.19
C ASN A 286 18.99 0.44 9.29
N GLU A 287 19.46 0.08 8.09
CA GLU A 287 18.70 -0.80 7.20
C GLU A 287 18.58 -2.21 7.79
N LYS A 288 19.63 -2.72 8.46
CA LYS A 288 19.58 -4.00 9.18
C LYS A 288 18.60 -3.95 10.35
N LEU A 289 18.64 -2.89 11.16
CA LEU A 289 17.73 -2.70 12.28
C LEU A 289 16.25 -2.71 11.83
N ILE A 290 15.96 -2.03 10.73
CA ILE A 290 14.59 -1.94 10.19
C ILE A 290 14.13 -3.31 9.65
N ILE A 291 14.93 -3.97 8.80
CA ILE A 291 14.53 -5.24 8.20
C ILE A 291 14.42 -6.36 9.25
N ASP A 292 15.31 -6.39 10.23
CA ASP A 292 15.23 -7.32 11.35
C ASP A 292 13.96 -7.08 12.17
N GLY A 293 13.65 -5.81 12.45
CA GLY A 293 12.43 -5.43 13.16
C GLY A 293 11.15 -5.83 12.41
N MET A 294 11.14 -5.73 11.08
CA MET A 294 10.02 -6.24 10.26
C MET A 294 9.87 -7.76 10.38
N PHE A 295 10.96 -8.52 10.27
CA PHE A 295 10.91 -9.98 10.42
C PHE A 295 10.54 -10.43 11.84
N ALA A 296 11.05 -9.75 12.86
CA ALA A 296 10.70 -9.99 14.26
C ALA A 296 9.20 -9.74 14.51
N PHE A 297 8.65 -8.63 14.00
CA PHE A 297 7.22 -8.34 14.02
C PHE A 297 6.40 -9.47 13.36
N GLY A 298 6.80 -9.91 12.16
CA GLY A 298 6.12 -11.01 11.47
C GLY A 298 6.13 -12.32 12.26
N LYS A 299 7.26 -12.65 12.89
CA LYS A 299 7.39 -13.83 13.75
C LYS A 299 6.47 -13.75 14.98
N ALA A 300 6.40 -12.58 15.61
CA ALA A 300 5.59 -12.35 16.80
C ALA A 300 4.08 -12.34 16.52
N HIS A 301 3.66 -12.05 15.28
CA HIS A 301 2.26 -12.06 14.84
C HIS A 301 1.96 -13.18 13.84
N LYS A 302 2.55 -14.37 14.03
CA LYS A 302 2.33 -15.51 13.15
C LYS A 302 0.82 -15.81 12.99
N GLY A 303 0.36 -15.91 11.74
CA GLY A 303 -1.04 -16.13 11.39
C GLY A 303 -1.89 -14.85 11.33
N ASP A 304 -1.39 -13.74 11.86
CA ASP A 304 -2.03 -12.43 11.81
C ASP A 304 -1.28 -11.44 10.90
N ALA A 305 0.02 -11.63 10.73
CA ALA A 305 0.83 -10.83 9.83
C ALA A 305 1.82 -11.66 9.00
N ALA A 306 2.21 -11.12 7.85
CA ALA A 306 3.22 -11.68 6.97
C ALA A 306 4.18 -10.61 6.45
N ILE A 307 5.43 -11.01 6.23
CA ILE A 307 6.50 -10.16 5.69
C ILE A 307 6.83 -10.58 4.27
N VAL A 308 6.69 -9.65 3.33
CA VAL A 308 7.10 -9.83 1.94
C VAL A 308 8.51 -9.29 1.79
N TYR A 309 9.47 -10.20 1.62
CA TYR A 309 10.86 -9.84 1.33
C TYR A 309 10.99 -9.37 -0.12
N THR A 310 11.16 -8.08 -0.31
CA THR A 310 11.05 -7.42 -1.61
C THR A 310 12.36 -7.36 -2.39
N ASN A 311 13.52 -7.55 -1.77
CA ASN A 311 14.80 -7.36 -2.45
C ASN A 311 14.99 -8.22 -3.71
N PRO A 312 14.63 -9.52 -3.71
CA PRO A 312 14.75 -10.36 -4.91
C PRO A 312 13.75 -10.02 -6.02
N ILE A 313 12.69 -9.27 -5.70
CA ILE A 313 11.57 -8.98 -6.61
C ILE A 313 11.46 -7.50 -6.99
N SER A 314 12.33 -6.66 -6.42
CA SER A 314 12.49 -5.25 -6.74
C SER A 314 13.50 -5.08 -7.87
N MET A 315 13.01 -4.65 -9.02
CA MET A 315 13.80 -4.52 -10.26
C MET A 315 14.32 -3.10 -10.51
N GLY A 316 13.93 -2.15 -9.66
CA GLY A 316 14.31 -0.75 -9.75
C GLY A 316 15.47 -0.38 -8.83
N SER A 317 15.76 0.92 -8.79
CA SER A 317 16.79 1.50 -7.91
C SER A 317 16.35 1.52 -6.43
N SER A 318 16.72 2.55 -5.67
CA SER A 318 16.41 2.66 -4.25
C SER A 318 15.00 3.23 -3.97
N SER A 319 14.48 2.93 -2.78
CA SER A 319 13.19 3.45 -2.30
C SER A 319 13.10 4.99 -2.33
N ASN A 320 14.16 5.72 -1.95
CA ASN A 320 14.18 7.19 -2.01
C ASN A 320 14.12 7.76 -3.44
N ALA A 321 14.48 6.97 -4.45
CA ALA A 321 14.34 7.30 -5.87
C ALA A 321 13.08 6.66 -6.48
N HIS A 322 12.15 6.20 -5.65
CA HIS A 322 10.94 5.49 -6.06
C HIS A 322 11.20 4.31 -6.98
N TYR A 323 12.31 3.60 -6.75
CA TYR A 323 12.74 2.46 -7.56
C TYR A 323 12.93 2.84 -9.04
N GLY A 324 13.30 4.10 -9.32
CA GLY A 324 13.48 4.61 -10.69
C GLY A 324 12.18 4.63 -11.51
N GLY A 325 11.03 4.58 -10.84
CA GLY A 325 9.74 4.40 -11.48
C GLY A 325 9.63 3.09 -12.27
N ASN A 326 10.34 2.04 -11.84
CA ASN A 326 10.27 0.72 -12.45
C ASN A 326 8.94 0.02 -12.11
N ALA A 327 8.08 -0.19 -13.10
CA ALA A 327 6.76 -0.78 -12.94
C ALA A 327 6.81 -2.24 -12.45
N LYS A 328 7.80 -3.03 -12.87
CA LYS A 328 7.97 -4.44 -12.40
C LYS A 328 8.14 -4.48 -10.88
N THR A 329 8.81 -3.51 -10.28
CA THR A 329 8.95 -3.41 -8.81
C THR A 329 7.59 -3.26 -8.13
N TYR A 330 6.76 -2.31 -8.57
CA TYR A 330 5.44 -2.08 -7.97
C TYR A 330 4.49 -3.27 -8.22
N MET A 331 4.53 -3.85 -9.43
CA MET A 331 3.73 -5.04 -9.76
C MET A 331 4.14 -6.25 -8.91
N ASN A 332 5.43 -6.59 -8.87
CA ASN A 332 5.90 -7.76 -8.14
C ASN A 332 5.66 -7.63 -6.63
N VAL A 333 5.93 -6.46 -6.06
CA VAL A 333 5.66 -6.20 -4.64
C VAL A 333 4.16 -6.27 -4.38
N GLY A 334 3.33 -5.66 -5.23
CA GLY A 334 1.87 -5.73 -5.10
C GLY A 334 1.34 -7.16 -5.17
N ILE A 335 1.79 -7.96 -6.15
CA ILE A 335 1.43 -9.38 -6.29
C ILE A 335 1.86 -10.16 -5.05
N GLY A 336 3.11 -9.96 -4.58
CA GLY A 336 3.62 -10.63 -3.38
C GLY A 336 2.80 -10.30 -2.14
N MET A 337 2.43 -9.03 -1.96
CA MET A 337 1.61 -8.59 -0.84
C MET A 337 0.17 -9.10 -0.91
N GLY A 338 -0.44 -9.08 -2.09
CA GLY A 338 -1.78 -9.63 -2.32
C GLY A 338 -1.85 -11.13 -2.05
N LYS A 339 -0.88 -11.90 -2.54
CA LYS A 339 -0.76 -13.35 -2.25
C LYS A 339 -0.61 -13.63 -0.76
N ALA A 340 0.27 -12.88 -0.09
CA ALA A 340 0.47 -13.04 1.36
C ALA A 340 -0.80 -12.72 2.15
N MET A 341 -1.56 -11.68 1.74
CA MET A 341 -2.82 -11.32 2.37
C MET A 341 -3.88 -12.40 2.15
N ALA A 342 -4.07 -12.87 0.91
CA ALA A 342 -4.98 -13.97 0.59
C ALA A 342 -4.68 -15.22 1.44
N LYS A 343 -3.39 -15.58 1.57
CA LYS A 343 -2.95 -16.70 2.40
C LYS A 343 -3.32 -16.53 3.88
N LEU A 344 -3.08 -15.35 4.45
CA LEU A 344 -3.45 -15.05 5.85
C LEU A 344 -4.96 -15.12 6.10
N LEU A 345 -5.77 -14.78 5.09
CA LEU A 345 -7.23 -14.86 5.18
C LEU A 345 -7.75 -16.29 5.07
N ALA A 346 -7.08 -17.14 4.28
CA ALA A 346 -7.38 -18.57 4.18
C ALA A 346 -7.01 -19.36 5.45
N GLY A 347 -6.07 -18.85 6.25
CA GLY A 347 -5.59 -19.51 7.48
C GLY A 347 -4.41 -20.47 7.27
N ASP A 348 -3.71 -20.33 6.13
CA ASP A 348 -2.61 -21.23 5.69
C ASP A 348 -1.20 -20.81 6.12
#